data_AF-A0A3M8U3T7-F1
#
_entry.id   AF-A0A3M8U3T7-F1
#
_cell.length_a   1.000
_cell.length_b   1.000
_cell.length_c   1.000
_cell.angle_alpha   90.00
_cell.angle_beta   90.00
_cell.angle_gamma   90.00
#
_symmetry.space_group_name_H-M   'P 1'
#
loop_
_entity.id
_entity.type
_entity.pdbx_description
1 polymer ?
#
loop_
_entity_poly.entity_id
_entity_poly.type
_entity_poly.pdbx_seq_one_letter_code
_entity_poly.pdbx_strand_id
1 'polypeptide(L)'
;SPVPDGPEADAPGESAAEAGAPADPPAEAERPAAEEGFTDVPEQSAPAEAPVDAPEAPDAPAEPLPAPAEDEDRAAPADVLDPAHSEHPQASYVLHVNGADRPVTDSWIGESLLYVLRERLGLAGAKDGCSQGECGACSVQVDGRLVASCLVPAATAAGSEVRTVEGLGQDGQPSDVQRALAECGAVQCGFCVPGLAMTVHDLLEGNHAPTDQETRQAICGNLCRCSGYRGVVDAVREVVAAREAADEAAEAADAAEDEAAAHDPARIPRQAGPPGTGNGGNGSGMGRAS
;
A
#
# COMPACT_ATOMS: atom_id res chain seq x y z
N SER A 1 -20.89 -50.19 38.47
CA SER A 1 -20.37 -49.71 39.75
C SER A 1 -20.63 -48.23 39.86
N PRO A 2 -21.45 -47.80 40.83
CA PRO A 2 -21.62 -46.38 41.15
C PRO A 2 -20.44 -45.90 42.00
N VAL A 3 -20.01 -44.67 41.79
CA VAL A 3 -19.05 -43.97 42.68
C VAL A 3 -19.81 -42.77 43.28
N PRO A 4 -19.66 -42.52 44.59
CA PRO A 4 -20.67 -41.82 45.40
C PRO A 4 -20.42 -40.31 45.60
N ASP A 5 -21.45 -39.67 46.16
CA ASP A 5 -21.55 -38.32 46.71
C ASP A 5 -20.37 -37.84 47.58
N GLY A 6 -20.16 -36.52 47.53
CA GLY A 6 -19.44 -35.70 48.51
C GLY A 6 -19.71 -34.20 48.26
N PRO A 7 -19.70 -33.34 49.31
CA PRO A 7 -20.94 -32.71 49.77
C PRO A 7 -21.05 -31.19 49.55
N GLU A 8 -22.27 -30.73 49.80
CA GLU A 8 -22.82 -29.38 49.82
C GLU A 8 -22.06 -28.35 50.66
N ALA A 9 -22.14 -27.10 50.24
CA ALA A 9 -21.98 -25.92 51.09
C ALA A 9 -23.25 -25.04 50.99
N ASP A 10 -24.05 -25.08 52.05
CA ASP A 10 -24.89 -24.00 52.62
C ASP A 10 -24.19 -22.63 52.48
N ALA A 11 -24.79 -21.46 52.24
CA ALA A 11 -26.14 -20.91 52.41
C ALA A 11 -26.10 -19.46 51.81
N PRO A 12 -27.02 -18.52 52.11
CA PRO A 12 -28.48 -18.49 51.95
C PRO A 12 -28.97 -17.24 51.16
N GLY A 13 -30.26 -17.26 50.78
CA GLY A 13 -31.15 -16.15 51.12
C GLY A 13 -31.41 -15.07 50.06
N GLU A 14 -32.47 -15.30 49.29
CA GLU A 14 -33.24 -14.28 48.57
C GLU A 14 -33.65 -13.08 49.44
N SER A 15 -33.65 -11.88 48.85
CA SER A 15 -34.74 -10.95 49.06
C SER A 15 -35.12 -10.28 47.73
N ALA A 16 -36.34 -10.57 47.29
CA ALA A 16 -37.01 -9.94 46.18
C ALA A 16 -37.16 -8.42 46.40
N ALA A 17 -36.88 -7.64 45.36
CA ALA A 17 -37.39 -6.28 45.21
C ALA A 17 -38.04 -6.14 43.83
N GLU A 18 -39.26 -5.62 43.89
CA GLU A 18 -40.32 -5.45 42.91
C GLU A 18 -39.98 -5.16 41.43
N ALA A 19 -40.85 -5.71 40.58
CA ALA A 19 -41.01 -5.38 39.18
C ALA A 19 -41.51 -3.94 38.98
N GLY A 20 -40.78 -3.16 38.17
CA GLY A 20 -41.25 -1.93 37.54
C GLY A 20 -41.13 -2.06 36.03
N ALA A 21 -42.26 -1.94 35.32
CA ALA A 21 -42.34 -1.92 33.87
C ALA A 21 -41.65 -0.66 33.27
N PRO A 22 -41.26 -0.67 31.98
CA PRO A 22 -40.30 0.27 31.41
C PRO A 22 -40.89 1.64 31.10
N ALA A 23 -40.08 2.69 31.24
CA ALA A 23 -40.42 4.05 30.86
C ALA A 23 -40.00 4.33 29.40
N ASP A 24 -40.93 4.88 28.61
CA ASP A 24 -40.73 5.34 27.22
C ASP A 24 -39.66 6.44 27.10
N PRO A 25 -38.87 6.48 26.00
CA PRO A 25 -38.01 7.61 25.68
C PRO A 25 -38.82 8.81 25.13
N PRO A 26 -38.44 10.06 25.43
CA PRO A 26 -39.18 11.23 24.98
C PRO A 26 -38.97 11.52 23.48
N ALA A 27 -40.05 12.00 22.88
CA ALA A 27 -40.23 12.29 21.46
C ALA A 27 -39.25 13.34 20.90
N GLU A 28 -38.91 13.12 19.62
CA GLU A 28 -38.09 13.96 18.76
C GLU A 28 -38.70 15.36 18.57
N ALA A 29 -37.86 16.40 18.60
CA ALA A 29 -38.24 17.75 18.24
C ALA A 29 -37.87 18.04 16.78
N GLU A 30 -38.90 18.32 15.99
CA GLU A 30 -38.87 18.68 14.56
C GLU A 30 -37.98 19.90 14.28
N ARG A 31 -37.19 19.81 13.20
CA ARG A 31 -36.45 20.93 12.59
C ARG A 31 -37.33 21.61 11.53
N PRO A 32 -37.29 22.94 11.37
CA PRO A 32 -38.12 23.63 10.40
C PRO A 32 -37.59 23.46 8.97
N ALA A 33 -38.54 23.38 8.04
CA ALA A 33 -38.35 23.27 6.60
C ALA A 33 -37.72 24.52 5.98
N ALA A 34 -36.80 24.31 5.03
CA ALA A 34 -36.45 25.26 4.00
C ALA A 34 -36.50 24.53 2.65
N GLU A 35 -37.46 24.93 1.83
CA GLU A 35 -37.62 24.53 0.43
C GLU A 35 -36.64 25.30 -0.48
N GLU A 36 -36.61 24.84 -1.74
CA GLU A 36 -35.97 25.37 -2.96
C GLU A 36 -34.57 24.77 -3.23
N GLY A 37 -34.30 23.98 -4.26
CA GLY A 37 -35.10 23.45 -5.36
C GLY A 37 -34.15 22.67 -6.27
N PHE A 38 -34.44 21.39 -6.51
CA PHE A 38 -33.77 20.60 -7.54
C PHE A 38 -34.85 20.13 -8.51
N THR A 39 -34.75 20.60 -9.74
CA THR A 39 -35.74 20.42 -10.80
C THR A 39 -35.88 18.96 -11.20
N ASP A 40 -37.15 18.56 -11.28
CA ASP A 40 -37.71 17.28 -11.68
C ASP A 40 -37.22 16.80 -13.06
N VAL A 41 -36.82 15.52 -13.16
CA VAL A 41 -36.68 14.79 -14.43
C VAL A 41 -37.71 13.66 -14.38
N PRO A 42 -38.67 13.60 -15.31
CA PRO A 42 -39.81 12.72 -15.16
C PRO A 42 -39.41 11.25 -15.34
N GLU A 43 -39.80 10.45 -14.36
CA GLU A 43 -39.80 8.99 -14.36
C GLU A 43 -40.66 8.48 -15.52
N GLN A 44 -40.04 7.79 -16.49
CA GLN A 44 -40.77 7.07 -17.53
C GLN A 44 -41.19 5.71 -16.97
N SER A 45 -42.51 5.58 -16.85
CA SER A 45 -43.26 4.39 -16.46
C SER A 45 -42.84 3.14 -17.23
N ALA A 46 -42.84 2.01 -16.51
CA ALA A 46 -42.68 0.66 -17.04
C ALA A 46 -43.63 0.37 -18.23
N PRO A 47 -43.19 -0.39 -19.25
CA PRO A 47 -44.12 -0.88 -20.27
C PRO A 47 -44.96 -2.05 -19.72
N ALA A 48 -46.25 -1.98 -20.08
CA ALA A 48 -47.33 -2.89 -19.71
C ALA A 48 -47.12 -4.33 -20.22
N GLU A 49 -47.75 -5.27 -19.51
CA GLU A 49 -47.87 -6.68 -19.89
C GLU A 49 -48.49 -6.84 -21.30
N ALA A 50 -47.88 -7.70 -22.11
CA ALA A 50 -48.35 -8.00 -23.46
C ALA A 50 -49.53 -9.00 -23.44
N PRO A 51 -50.52 -8.85 -24.34
CA PRO A 51 -51.65 -9.76 -24.41
C PRO A 51 -51.26 -11.13 -25.02
N VAL A 52 -51.75 -12.19 -24.38
CA VAL A 52 -51.66 -13.59 -24.84
C VAL A 52 -52.77 -13.91 -25.83
N ASP A 53 -52.57 -13.62 -27.12
CA ASP A 53 -53.18 -14.39 -28.23
C ASP A 53 -52.68 -13.87 -29.59
N ALA A 54 -51.86 -14.66 -30.29
CA ALA A 54 -51.57 -14.46 -31.70
C ALA A 54 -51.40 -15.84 -32.37
N PRO A 55 -52.03 -16.09 -33.54
CA PRO A 55 -52.09 -17.41 -34.14
C PRO A 55 -50.73 -17.84 -34.72
N GLU A 56 -50.44 -19.13 -34.55
CA GLU A 56 -49.24 -19.83 -35.00
C GLU A 56 -49.09 -19.76 -36.53
N ALA A 57 -47.96 -19.22 -37.00
CA ALA A 57 -47.59 -19.19 -38.41
C ALA A 57 -47.02 -20.56 -38.84
N PRO A 58 -47.35 -21.09 -40.03
CA PRO A 58 -46.89 -22.40 -40.46
C PRO A 58 -45.39 -22.42 -40.76
N ASP A 59 -44.75 -23.48 -40.27
CA ASP A 59 -43.35 -23.86 -40.49
C ASP A 59 -43.03 -23.92 -41.99
N ALA A 60 -42.26 -22.95 -42.49
CA ALA A 60 -41.68 -22.99 -43.82
C ALA A 60 -40.25 -23.53 -43.72
N PRO A 61 -39.85 -24.54 -44.51
CA PRO A 61 -38.51 -25.10 -44.40
C PRO A 61 -37.48 -24.06 -44.81
N ALA A 62 -36.53 -23.80 -43.93
CA ALA A 62 -35.37 -22.96 -44.21
C ALA A 62 -34.56 -23.59 -45.36
N GLU A 63 -34.35 -22.84 -46.44
CA GLU A 63 -33.43 -23.25 -47.49
C GLU A 63 -32.00 -23.28 -46.93
N PRO A 64 -31.23 -24.35 -47.19
CA PRO A 64 -29.86 -24.44 -46.68
C PRO A 64 -28.97 -23.42 -47.38
N LEU A 65 -28.19 -22.68 -46.59
CA LEU A 65 -27.13 -21.81 -47.09
C LEU A 65 -26.13 -22.66 -47.92
N PRO A 66 -25.70 -22.17 -49.09
CA PRO A 66 -24.74 -22.90 -49.90
C PRO A 66 -23.40 -23.04 -49.17
N ALA A 67 -22.84 -24.24 -49.19
CA ALA A 67 -21.50 -24.50 -48.66
C ALA A 67 -20.46 -23.63 -49.40
N PRO A 68 -19.40 -23.16 -48.73
CA PRO A 68 -18.33 -22.46 -49.41
C PRO A 68 -17.69 -23.39 -50.45
N ALA A 69 -17.54 -22.91 -51.67
CA ALA A 69 -16.84 -23.63 -52.72
C ALA A 69 -15.37 -23.81 -52.31
N GLU A 70 -14.89 -25.04 -52.30
CA GLU A 70 -13.47 -25.35 -52.13
C GLU A 70 -12.75 -24.87 -53.38
N ASP A 71 -12.08 -23.73 -53.28
CA ASP A 71 -11.21 -23.19 -54.34
C ASP A 71 -9.87 -23.96 -54.27
N GLU A 72 -9.82 -25.12 -54.93
CA GLU A 72 -8.68 -26.05 -54.93
C GLU A 72 -7.43 -25.53 -55.70
N ASP A 73 -7.36 -24.25 -56.09
CA ASP A 73 -6.18 -23.71 -56.81
C ASP A 73 -5.75 -22.29 -56.38
N ARG A 74 -5.97 -21.94 -55.11
CA ARG A 74 -5.28 -20.82 -54.47
C ARG A 74 -4.29 -21.33 -53.43
N ALA A 75 -3.21 -21.94 -53.91
CA ALA A 75 -1.98 -21.99 -53.14
C ALA A 75 -1.57 -20.54 -52.84
N ALA A 76 -1.93 -20.06 -51.64
CA ALA A 76 -1.28 -18.89 -51.07
C ALA A 76 0.22 -19.14 -51.15
N PRO A 77 1.05 -18.17 -51.60
CA PRO A 77 2.47 -18.33 -51.46
C PRO A 77 2.71 -18.64 -49.98
N ALA A 78 3.36 -19.76 -49.69
CA ALA A 78 3.83 -20.02 -48.34
C ALA A 78 4.66 -18.80 -47.97
N ASP A 79 4.11 -17.93 -47.12
CA ASP A 79 4.85 -16.85 -46.53
C ASP A 79 6.02 -17.54 -45.84
N VAL A 80 7.18 -17.44 -46.47
CA VAL A 80 8.45 -17.80 -45.86
C VAL A 80 8.61 -16.74 -44.79
N LEU A 81 8.01 -16.96 -43.62
CA LEU A 81 8.25 -16.15 -42.44
C LEU A 81 9.77 -16.17 -42.25
N ASP A 82 10.39 -15.03 -42.51
CA ASP A 82 11.80 -14.81 -42.24
C ASP A 82 12.06 -15.27 -40.80
N PRO A 83 13.01 -16.17 -40.53
CA PRO A 83 13.34 -16.58 -39.16
C PRO A 83 13.79 -15.41 -38.27
N ALA A 84 14.06 -14.23 -38.85
CA ALA A 84 14.28 -12.99 -38.12
C ALA A 84 13.00 -12.32 -37.57
N HIS A 85 11.81 -12.68 -38.08
CA HIS A 85 10.52 -12.21 -37.59
C HIS A 85 9.91 -13.22 -36.62
N SER A 86 10.48 -13.28 -35.40
CA SER A 86 9.77 -13.92 -34.29
C SER A 86 8.50 -13.14 -33.97
N GLU A 87 7.38 -13.83 -33.78
CA GLU A 87 6.10 -13.24 -33.32
C GLU A 87 6.27 -12.51 -31.97
N HIS A 88 7.33 -12.81 -31.23
CA HIS A 88 7.68 -12.22 -29.95
C HIS A 88 9.10 -11.63 -29.97
N PRO A 89 9.29 -10.41 -30.53
CA PRO A 89 10.60 -9.77 -30.51
C PRO A 89 11.10 -9.60 -29.07
N GLN A 90 12.38 -9.94 -28.86
CA GLN A 90 13.01 -9.94 -27.56
C GLN A 90 13.91 -8.71 -27.39
N ALA A 91 14.04 -8.25 -26.15
CA ALA A 91 14.95 -7.17 -25.75
C ALA A 91 15.66 -7.54 -24.45
N SER A 92 16.87 -7.03 -24.30
CA SER A 92 17.62 -7.08 -23.05
C SER A 92 17.88 -5.67 -22.55
N TYR A 93 17.65 -5.41 -21.27
CA TYR A 93 17.75 -4.10 -20.64
C TYR A 93 18.05 -4.23 -19.14
N VAL A 94 18.31 -3.11 -18.47
CA VAL A 94 18.52 -3.04 -17.02
C VAL A 94 17.40 -2.22 -16.40
N LEU A 95 16.81 -2.75 -15.33
CA LEU A 95 15.91 -2.01 -14.45
C LEU A 95 16.66 -1.65 -13.17
N HIS A 96 16.55 -0.40 -12.71
CA HIS A 96 16.99 -0.03 -11.37
C HIS A 96 15.80 -0.31 -10.45
N VAL A 97 15.90 -1.30 -9.56
CA VAL A 97 14.78 -1.74 -8.72
C VAL A 97 15.20 -1.80 -7.26
N ASN A 98 14.54 -0.99 -6.42
CA ASN A 98 14.84 -0.85 -4.99
C ASN A 98 16.32 -0.54 -4.74
N GLY A 99 16.89 0.40 -5.51
CA GLY A 99 18.30 0.80 -5.42
C GLY A 99 19.32 -0.18 -5.99
N ALA A 100 18.90 -1.24 -6.71
CA ALA A 100 19.79 -2.23 -7.30
C ALA A 100 19.54 -2.42 -8.80
N ASP A 101 20.62 -2.46 -9.59
CA ASP A 101 20.56 -2.78 -11.01
C ASP A 101 20.24 -4.26 -11.24
N ARG A 102 19.18 -4.51 -12.00
CA ARG A 102 18.68 -5.84 -12.31
C ARG A 102 18.65 -6.05 -13.82
N PRO A 103 19.57 -6.84 -14.39
CA PRO A 103 19.55 -7.16 -15.81
C PRO A 103 18.37 -8.07 -16.12
N VAL A 104 17.63 -7.73 -17.18
CA VAL A 104 16.57 -8.55 -17.76
C VAL A 104 17.01 -8.94 -19.16
N THR A 105 17.24 -10.23 -19.39
CA THR A 105 17.74 -10.76 -20.67
C THR A 105 16.65 -11.48 -21.43
N ASP A 106 16.63 -11.32 -22.75
CA ASP A 106 15.72 -12.03 -23.66
C ASP A 106 14.24 -11.92 -23.23
N SER A 107 13.84 -10.72 -22.81
CA SER A 107 12.45 -10.38 -22.45
C SER A 107 11.65 -10.17 -23.71
N TRP A 108 10.48 -10.78 -23.82
CA TRP A 108 9.53 -10.32 -24.84
C TRP A 108 9.15 -8.87 -24.55
N ILE A 109 9.15 -8.01 -25.57
CA ILE A 109 8.86 -6.57 -25.41
C ILE A 109 7.45 -6.29 -24.88
N GLY A 110 6.53 -7.25 -25.04
CA GLY A 110 5.15 -7.16 -24.55
C GLY A 110 4.97 -7.59 -23.09
N GLU A 111 6.03 -8.04 -22.42
CA GLU A 111 5.96 -8.36 -20.99
C GLU A 111 5.68 -7.09 -20.18
N SER A 112 4.69 -7.15 -19.29
CA SER A 112 4.40 -6.07 -18.36
C SER A 112 5.49 -5.98 -17.29
N LEU A 113 5.66 -4.79 -16.72
CA LEU A 113 6.55 -4.56 -15.59
C LEU A 113 6.18 -5.47 -14.43
N LEU A 114 4.89 -5.71 -14.20
CA LEU A 114 4.43 -6.69 -13.21
C LEU A 114 4.99 -8.09 -13.46
N TYR A 115 4.90 -8.58 -14.70
CA TYR A 115 5.40 -9.91 -15.06
C TYR A 115 6.91 -10.01 -14.85
N VAL A 116 7.66 -9.02 -15.33
CA VAL A 116 9.13 -9.00 -15.20
C VAL A 116 9.55 -8.96 -13.72
N LEU A 117 8.95 -8.09 -12.91
CA LEU A 117 9.25 -8.00 -11.48
C LEU A 117 9.01 -9.34 -10.77
N ARG A 118 7.87 -9.98 -11.02
CA ARG A 118 7.47 -11.20 -10.31
C ARG A 118 8.20 -12.44 -10.83
N GLU A 119 8.11 -12.68 -12.12
CA GLU A 119 8.43 -13.98 -12.72
C GLU A 119 9.89 -14.04 -13.19
N ARG A 120 10.50 -12.91 -13.55
CA ARG A 120 11.93 -12.85 -13.93
C ARG A 120 12.83 -12.45 -12.77
N LEU A 121 12.42 -11.46 -11.98
CA LEU A 121 13.25 -10.88 -10.91
C LEU A 121 12.92 -11.44 -9.52
N GLY A 122 11.85 -12.23 -9.38
CA GLY A 122 11.46 -12.88 -8.12
C GLY A 122 10.86 -11.93 -7.07
N LEU A 123 10.55 -10.68 -7.45
CA LEU A 123 9.91 -9.69 -6.59
C LEU A 123 8.39 -9.86 -6.64
N ALA A 124 7.92 -10.86 -5.89
CA ALA A 124 6.54 -11.32 -5.93
C ALA A 124 5.56 -10.45 -5.14
N GLY A 125 5.99 -9.34 -4.55
CA GLY A 125 5.19 -8.44 -3.72
C GLY A 125 4.01 -7.85 -4.48
N ALA A 126 4.27 -7.20 -5.62
CA ALA A 126 3.21 -6.74 -6.52
C ALA A 126 2.38 -7.94 -7.03
N LYS A 127 1.05 -7.79 -7.08
CA LYS A 127 0.13 -8.89 -7.40
C LYS A 127 -0.64 -8.65 -8.68
N ASP A 128 -0.84 -9.73 -9.43
CA ASP A 128 -1.78 -9.75 -10.54
C ASP A 128 -3.19 -10.08 -10.03
N GLY A 129 -4.01 -9.04 -9.86
CA GLY A 129 -5.40 -9.19 -9.43
C GLY A 129 -6.39 -9.17 -10.59
N CYS A 130 -6.24 -8.21 -11.51
CA CYS A 130 -7.14 -8.06 -12.66
C CYS A 130 -6.43 -7.91 -14.01
N SER A 131 -5.13 -7.61 -14.05
CA SER A 131 -4.40 -7.27 -15.29
C SER A 131 -4.99 -6.16 -16.17
N GLN A 132 -5.93 -5.35 -15.66
CA GLN A 132 -6.57 -4.24 -16.39
C GLN A 132 -6.33 -2.87 -15.74
N GLY A 133 -5.50 -2.79 -14.69
CA GLY A 133 -5.20 -1.54 -13.98
C GLY A 133 -6.28 -1.06 -13.01
N GLU A 134 -7.35 -1.81 -12.79
CA GLU A 134 -8.48 -1.37 -11.95
C GLU A 134 -8.32 -1.67 -10.46
N CYS A 135 -7.64 -2.77 -10.09
CA CYS A 135 -7.65 -3.25 -8.70
C CYS A 135 -6.55 -2.68 -7.80
N GLY A 136 -5.52 -2.03 -8.36
CA GLY A 136 -4.39 -1.46 -7.62
C GLY A 136 -3.42 -2.45 -6.98
N ALA A 137 -3.69 -3.76 -7.00
CA ALA A 137 -2.83 -4.76 -6.33
C ALA A 137 -1.42 -4.87 -6.94
N CYS A 138 -1.22 -4.36 -8.16
CA CYS A 138 0.05 -4.30 -8.87
C CYS A 138 0.78 -2.94 -8.72
N SER A 139 0.33 -2.06 -7.82
CA SER A 139 0.90 -0.72 -7.69
C SER A 139 2.38 -0.77 -7.29
N VAL A 140 3.20 -0.02 -8.02
CA VAL A 140 4.62 0.25 -7.78
C VAL A 140 4.89 1.72 -8.09
N GLN A 141 6.04 2.26 -7.68
CA GLN A 141 6.48 3.58 -8.16
C GLN A 141 7.49 3.43 -9.29
N VAL A 142 7.36 4.25 -10.33
CA VAL A 142 8.35 4.43 -11.41
C VAL A 142 8.70 5.90 -11.45
N ASP A 143 9.98 6.24 -11.24
CA ASP A 143 10.49 7.61 -11.15
C ASP A 143 9.65 8.48 -10.17
N GLY A 144 9.33 7.91 -9.01
CA GLY A 144 8.55 8.56 -7.95
C GLY A 144 7.06 8.71 -8.24
N ARG A 145 6.53 8.08 -9.29
CA ARG A 145 5.10 8.11 -9.62
C ARG A 145 4.47 6.75 -9.42
N LEU A 146 3.37 6.71 -8.68
CA LEU A 146 2.56 5.50 -8.54
C LEU A 146 1.92 5.08 -9.88
N VAL A 147 2.14 3.83 -10.29
CA VAL A 147 1.61 3.26 -11.54
C VAL A 147 1.08 1.85 -11.34
N ALA A 148 0.10 1.46 -12.17
CA ALA A 148 -0.33 0.08 -12.28
C ALA A 148 0.67 -0.71 -13.15
N SER A 149 1.60 -1.44 -12.53
CA SER A 149 2.68 -2.13 -13.25
C SER A 149 2.20 -3.18 -14.27
N CYS A 150 0.96 -3.66 -14.15
CA CYS A 150 0.38 -4.58 -15.15
C CYS A 150 0.14 -3.91 -16.52
N LEU A 151 0.02 -2.58 -16.56
CA LEU A 151 -0.21 -1.80 -17.79
C LEU A 151 1.05 -1.12 -18.32
N VAL A 152 2.19 -1.26 -17.65
CA VAL A 152 3.46 -0.66 -18.06
C VAL A 152 4.27 -1.73 -18.81
N PRO A 153 4.63 -1.55 -20.09
CA PRO A 153 5.59 -2.44 -20.75
C PRO A 153 6.95 -2.33 -20.08
N ALA A 154 7.52 -3.45 -19.61
CA ALA A 154 8.76 -3.45 -18.84
C ALA A 154 9.93 -2.83 -19.60
N ALA A 155 10.00 -3.08 -20.92
CA ALA A 155 11.03 -2.51 -21.79
C ALA A 155 11.05 -0.96 -21.80
N THR A 156 9.91 -0.31 -21.52
CA THR A 156 9.83 1.16 -21.45
C THR A 156 10.28 1.75 -20.11
N ALA A 157 10.40 0.92 -19.08
CA ALA A 157 10.94 1.31 -17.77
C ALA A 157 12.47 1.11 -17.67
N ALA A 158 13.11 0.75 -18.78
CA ALA A 158 14.57 0.60 -18.83
C ALA A 158 15.27 1.90 -18.41
N GLY A 159 16.12 1.82 -17.39
CA GLY A 159 16.82 2.97 -16.83
C GLY A 159 16.01 3.87 -15.88
N SER A 160 14.72 3.61 -15.67
CA SER A 160 13.92 4.27 -14.62
C SER A 160 14.21 3.66 -13.25
N GLU A 161 13.96 4.44 -12.19
CA GLU A 161 13.96 3.93 -10.82
C GLU A 161 12.61 3.33 -10.47
N VAL A 162 12.60 2.04 -10.13
CA VAL A 162 11.41 1.28 -9.78
C VAL A 162 11.45 0.94 -8.29
N ARG A 163 10.46 1.41 -7.54
CA ARG A 163 10.27 1.02 -6.14
C ARG A 163 9.07 0.10 -5.99
N THR A 164 9.28 -1.05 -5.38
CA THR A 164 8.25 -2.03 -5.05
C THR A 164 8.03 -2.09 -3.54
N VAL A 165 7.02 -2.85 -3.09
CA VAL A 165 6.73 -3.00 -1.65
C VAL A 165 7.92 -3.55 -0.87
N GLU A 166 8.73 -4.42 -1.50
CA GLU A 166 9.94 -4.99 -0.91
C GLU A 166 11.01 -3.93 -0.61
N GLY A 167 10.98 -2.80 -1.33
CA GLY A 167 11.90 -1.68 -1.15
C GLY A 167 11.43 -0.62 -0.15
N LEU A 168 10.23 -0.76 0.44
CA LEU A 168 9.76 0.18 1.48
C LEU A 168 10.49 0.00 2.80
N GLY A 169 10.82 -1.25 3.15
CA GLY A 169 11.57 -1.57 4.37
C GLY A 169 13.06 -1.27 4.22
N GLN A 170 13.73 -1.01 5.34
CA GLN A 170 15.18 -0.77 5.41
C GLN A 170 15.79 -1.69 6.48
N ASP A 171 16.97 -2.24 6.21
CA ASP A 171 17.73 -3.08 7.14
C ASP A 171 16.92 -4.25 7.75
N GLY A 172 16.02 -4.83 6.95
CA GLY A 172 15.14 -5.92 7.37
C GLY A 172 13.97 -5.50 8.27
N GLN A 173 13.81 -4.20 8.54
CA GLN A 173 12.68 -3.64 9.26
C GLN A 173 11.59 -3.16 8.30
N PRO A 174 10.30 -3.35 8.65
CA PRO A 174 9.21 -2.81 7.88
C PRO A 174 9.23 -1.28 7.93
N SER A 175 8.72 -0.63 6.88
CA SER A 175 8.45 0.81 6.93
C SER A 175 7.38 1.13 7.98
N ASP A 176 7.29 2.40 8.37
CA ASP A 176 6.21 2.93 9.20
C ASP A 176 4.82 2.58 8.64
N VAL A 177 4.62 2.73 7.33
CA VAL A 177 3.38 2.36 6.62
C VAL A 177 3.11 0.85 6.72
N GLN A 178 4.11 0.01 6.46
CA GLN A 178 3.95 -1.45 6.53
C GLN A 178 3.59 -1.90 7.95
N ARG A 179 4.26 -1.33 8.96
CA ARG A 179 4.00 -1.59 10.37
C ARG A 179 2.58 -1.16 10.76
N ALA A 180 2.19 0.08 10.44
CA ALA A 180 0.88 0.61 10.78
C ALA A 180 -0.26 -0.17 10.12
N LEU A 181 -0.11 -0.58 8.84
CA LEU A 181 -1.11 -1.43 8.17
C LEU A 181 -1.30 -2.77 8.89
N ALA A 182 -0.21 -3.37 9.38
CA ALA A 182 -0.29 -4.61 10.15
C ALA A 182 -0.95 -4.39 11.52
N GLU A 183 -0.55 -3.36 12.24
CA GLU A 183 -1.02 -3.06 13.61
C GLU A 183 -2.49 -2.61 13.64
N CYS A 184 -2.95 -1.85 12.65
CA CYS A 184 -4.32 -1.34 12.57
C CYS A 184 -5.31 -2.33 11.92
N GLY A 185 -4.91 -3.58 11.68
CA GLY A 185 -5.80 -4.62 11.15
C GLY A 185 -6.20 -4.41 9.68
N ALA A 186 -5.38 -3.71 8.89
CA ALA A 186 -5.61 -3.58 7.45
C ALA A 186 -5.32 -4.89 6.68
N VAL A 187 -4.60 -5.82 7.31
CA VAL A 187 -4.18 -7.10 6.71
C VAL A 187 -5.11 -8.23 7.15
N GLN A 188 -5.81 -8.84 6.19
CA GLN A 188 -6.52 -10.11 6.37
C GLN A 188 -5.93 -11.18 5.44
N CYS A 189 -6.48 -11.35 4.22
CA CYS A 189 -5.91 -12.26 3.24
C CYS A 189 -4.55 -11.80 2.69
N GLY A 190 -4.20 -10.52 2.86
CA GLY A 190 -2.92 -9.94 2.47
C GLY A 190 -2.74 -9.64 0.97
N PHE A 191 -3.63 -10.10 0.09
CA PHE A 191 -3.39 -10.01 -1.36
C PHE A 191 -3.28 -8.57 -1.89
N CYS A 192 -4.19 -7.68 -1.48
CA CYS A 192 -4.17 -6.27 -1.91
C CYS A 192 -3.15 -5.40 -1.15
N VAL A 193 -2.61 -5.91 -0.04
CA VAL A 193 -1.82 -5.11 0.92
C VAL A 193 -0.54 -4.55 0.31
N PRO A 194 0.21 -5.28 -0.55
CA PRO A 194 1.37 -4.72 -1.25
C PRO A 194 1.08 -3.45 -2.05
N GLY A 195 0.08 -3.49 -2.93
CA GLY A 195 -0.33 -2.33 -3.73
C GLY A 195 -0.83 -1.19 -2.86
N LEU A 196 -1.62 -1.52 -1.83
CA LEU A 196 -2.13 -0.56 -0.88
C LEU A 196 -1.02 0.13 -0.07
N ALA A 197 0.01 -0.60 0.35
CA ALA A 197 1.17 -0.04 1.04
C ALA A 197 1.94 0.94 0.15
N MET A 198 2.12 0.62 -1.14
CA MET A 198 2.72 1.54 -2.10
C MET A 198 1.88 2.82 -2.28
N THR A 199 0.56 2.70 -2.34
CA THR A 199 -0.34 3.85 -2.47
C THR A 199 -0.34 4.74 -1.22
N VAL A 200 -0.37 4.14 -0.03
CA VAL A 200 -0.30 4.90 1.22
C VAL A 200 1.06 5.58 1.38
N HIS A 201 2.13 4.90 1.01
CA HIS A 201 3.47 5.49 1.00
C HIS A 201 3.55 6.70 0.06
N ASP A 202 3.07 6.57 -1.17
CA ASP A 202 3.02 7.66 -2.16
C ASP A 202 2.19 8.86 -1.67
N LEU A 203 1.02 8.59 -1.06
CA LEU A 203 0.20 9.64 -0.43
C LEU A 203 0.99 10.41 0.62
N LEU A 204 1.69 9.71 1.51
CA LEU A 204 2.41 10.30 2.64
C LEU A 204 3.75 10.95 2.26
N GLU A 205 4.31 10.62 1.09
CA GLU A 205 5.42 11.36 0.46
C GLU A 205 4.92 12.72 -0.06
N GLY A 206 3.72 12.78 -0.65
CA GLY A 206 3.16 14.01 -1.24
C GLY A 206 2.35 14.89 -0.28
N ASN A 207 1.73 14.30 0.75
CA ASN A 207 0.94 14.97 1.77
C ASN A 207 1.22 14.32 3.13
N HIS A 208 1.97 15.01 4.00
CA HIS A 208 2.42 14.45 5.27
C HIS A 208 1.34 14.35 6.36
N ALA A 209 0.19 15.01 6.19
CA ALA A 209 -0.92 15.00 7.14
C ALA A 209 -2.28 14.98 6.42
N PRO A 210 -2.58 13.94 5.62
CA PRO A 210 -3.81 13.87 4.85
C PRO A 210 -5.01 13.67 5.77
N THR A 211 -6.12 14.29 5.41
CA THR A 211 -7.41 14.03 6.03
C THR A 211 -7.90 12.62 5.73
N ASP A 212 -8.89 12.13 6.49
CA ASP A 212 -9.60 10.88 6.19
C ASP A 212 -10.16 10.85 4.76
N GLN A 213 -10.66 11.99 4.27
CA GLN A 213 -11.26 12.07 2.95
C GLN A 213 -10.19 11.95 1.87
N GLU A 214 -9.06 12.64 2.02
CA GLU A 214 -7.91 12.53 1.11
C GLU A 214 -7.33 11.12 1.12
N THR A 215 -7.25 10.49 2.30
CA THR A 215 -6.82 9.10 2.45
C THR A 215 -7.73 8.16 1.66
N ARG A 216 -9.05 8.28 1.82
CA ARG A 216 -10.04 7.47 1.09
C ARG A 216 -9.95 7.70 -0.42
N GLN A 217 -9.73 8.95 -0.83
CA GLN A 217 -9.57 9.29 -2.24
C GLN A 217 -8.30 8.66 -2.82
N ALA A 218 -7.17 8.71 -2.10
CA ALA A 218 -5.92 8.12 -2.55
C ALA A 218 -6.03 6.60 -2.74
N ILE A 219 -6.70 5.90 -1.82
CA ILE A 219 -6.85 4.44 -1.88
C ILE A 219 -8.02 3.97 -2.77
N CYS A 220 -8.76 4.86 -3.43
CA CYS A 220 -9.94 4.45 -4.22
C CYS A 220 -9.59 3.51 -5.39
N GLY A 221 -8.35 3.58 -5.90
CA GLY A 221 -7.82 2.68 -6.91
C GLY A 221 -7.30 1.34 -6.38
N ASN A 222 -7.40 1.07 -5.07
CA ASN A 222 -6.97 -0.18 -4.44
C ASN A 222 -8.17 -0.96 -3.91
N LEU A 223 -8.57 -2.01 -4.63
CA LEU A 223 -9.70 -2.83 -4.26
C LEU A 223 -9.31 -3.85 -3.17
N CYS A 224 -9.96 -3.75 -2.02
CA CYS A 224 -9.86 -4.72 -0.94
C CYS A 224 -11.21 -5.39 -0.69
N ARG A 225 -11.22 -6.73 -0.70
CA ARG A 225 -12.45 -7.51 -0.47
C ARG A 225 -12.71 -7.84 1.00
N CYS A 226 -11.69 -7.79 1.86
CA CYS A 226 -11.74 -8.40 3.20
C CYS A 226 -11.84 -7.37 4.34
N SER A 227 -11.13 -6.23 4.27
CA SER A 227 -10.91 -5.35 5.44
C SER A 227 -11.94 -4.25 5.66
N GLY A 228 -12.71 -3.87 4.64
CA GLY A 228 -13.62 -2.73 4.72
C GLY A 228 -12.92 -1.36 4.87
N TYR A 229 -11.61 -1.29 4.60
CA TYR A 229 -10.78 -0.07 4.54
C TYR A 229 -10.59 0.73 5.84
N ARG A 230 -11.35 0.48 6.91
CA ARG A 230 -11.22 1.25 8.15
C ARG A 230 -9.82 1.17 8.74
N GLY A 231 -9.25 -0.03 8.83
CA GLY A 231 -7.88 -0.23 9.33
C GLY A 231 -6.81 0.48 8.49
N VAL A 232 -7.08 0.75 7.20
CA VAL A 232 -6.18 1.52 6.33
C VAL A 232 -6.18 2.99 6.72
N VAL A 233 -7.36 3.57 6.94
CA VAL A 233 -7.51 4.96 7.38
C VAL A 233 -6.88 5.16 8.77
N ASP A 234 -7.09 4.20 9.67
CA ASP A 234 -6.49 4.23 11.00
C ASP A 234 -4.95 4.08 10.92
N ALA A 235 -4.43 3.24 10.03
CA ALA A 235 -2.98 3.12 9.78
C ALA A 235 -2.35 4.43 9.29
N VAL A 236 -3.02 5.18 8.40
CA VAL A 236 -2.51 6.47 7.93
C VAL A 236 -2.40 7.46 9.09
N ARG A 237 -3.44 7.55 9.95
CA ARG A 237 -3.40 8.41 11.14
C ARG A 237 -2.29 8.05 12.10
N GLU A 238 -2.07 6.75 12.32
CA GLU A 238 -0.98 6.25 13.16
C GLU A 238 0.39 6.67 12.62
N VAL A 239 0.59 6.56 11.30
CA VAL A 239 1.85 7.01 10.67
C VAL A 239 2.04 8.53 10.82
N VAL A 240 1.01 9.33 10.59
CA VAL A 240 1.07 10.79 10.76
C VAL A 240 1.45 11.15 12.19
N ALA A 241 0.72 10.62 13.18
CA ALA A 241 0.98 10.88 14.59
C ALA A 241 2.38 10.44 15.03
N ALA A 242 2.85 9.29 14.55
CA ALA A 242 4.19 8.79 14.87
C ALA A 242 5.31 9.66 14.26
N ARG A 243 5.10 10.20 13.05
CA ARG A 243 6.06 11.13 12.42
C ARG A 243 6.08 12.47 13.14
N GLU A 244 4.93 13.05 13.46
CA GLU A 244 4.83 14.30 14.23
C GLU A 244 5.53 14.18 15.60
N ALA A 245 5.30 13.08 16.32
CA ALA A 245 5.96 12.83 17.60
C ALA A 245 7.48 12.64 17.47
N ALA A 246 7.95 12.06 16.36
CA ALA A 246 9.38 11.90 16.08
C ALA A 246 10.04 13.25 15.74
N ASP A 247 9.35 14.10 14.98
CA ASP A 247 9.82 15.44 14.63
C ASP A 247 9.91 16.32 15.89
N GLU A 248 8.89 16.32 16.76
CA GLU A 248 8.92 17.03 18.05
C GLU A 248 10.06 16.54 18.97
N ALA A 249 10.32 15.23 18.99
CA ALA A 249 11.41 14.65 19.76
C ALA A 249 12.79 15.05 19.19
N ALA A 250 12.93 15.14 17.87
CA ALA A 250 14.14 15.59 17.21
C ALA A 250 14.41 17.07 17.51
N GLU A 251 13.39 17.94 17.41
CA GLU A 251 13.51 19.36 17.76
C GLU A 251 13.89 19.58 19.23
N ALA A 252 13.33 18.78 20.15
CA ALA A 252 13.68 18.85 21.56
C ALA A 252 15.12 18.39 21.84
N ALA A 253 15.61 17.39 21.10
CA ALA A 253 17.00 16.92 21.20
C ALA A 253 17.98 17.98 20.68
N ASP A 254 17.70 18.58 19.52
CA ASP A 254 18.52 19.66 18.95
C ASP A 254 18.57 20.88 19.88
N ALA A 255 17.43 21.28 20.47
CA ALA A 255 17.38 22.37 21.44
C ALA A 255 18.21 22.08 22.71
N ALA A 256 18.21 20.84 23.18
CA ALA A 256 19.02 20.43 24.33
C ALA A 256 20.53 20.41 24.02
N GLU A 257 20.91 20.03 22.80
CA GLU A 257 22.30 20.10 22.34
C GLU A 257 22.78 21.55 22.18
N ASP A 258 21.94 22.45 21.66
CA ASP A 258 22.22 23.88 21.55
C ASP A 258 22.34 24.56 22.93
N GLU A 259 21.47 24.22 23.89
CA GLU A 259 21.60 24.72 25.27
C GLU A 259 22.87 24.19 25.94
N ALA A 260 23.25 22.93 25.72
CA ALA A 260 24.49 22.35 26.23
C ALA A 260 25.74 23.00 25.60
N ALA A 261 25.70 23.33 24.30
CA ALA A 261 26.75 24.05 23.62
C ALA A 261 26.86 25.52 24.07
N ALA A 262 25.72 26.17 24.36
CA ALA A 262 25.69 27.53 24.91
C ALA A 262 26.17 27.60 26.38
N HIS A 263 26.09 26.49 27.12
CA HIS A 263 26.57 26.38 28.50
C HIS A 263 28.04 25.93 28.63
N ASP A 264 28.82 25.78 27.55
CA ASP A 264 30.27 25.55 27.66
C ASP A 264 30.93 26.77 28.32
N PRO A 265 31.37 26.69 29.60
CA PRO A 265 31.92 27.84 30.28
C PRO A 265 33.24 28.20 29.59
N ALA A 266 33.25 29.36 28.93
CA ALA A 266 34.40 29.95 28.25
C ALA A 266 35.71 29.54 28.93
N ARG A 267 36.45 28.63 28.28
CA ARG A 267 37.71 28.09 28.79
C ARG A 267 38.69 29.25 28.98
N ILE A 268 38.84 29.72 30.22
CA ILE A 268 39.76 30.80 30.57
C ILE A 268 41.14 30.42 30.03
N PRO A 269 41.75 31.21 29.11
CA PRO A 269 43.07 30.93 28.61
C PRO A 269 44.03 30.92 29.80
N ARG A 270 44.72 29.80 30.05
CA ARG A 270 45.76 29.77 31.07
C ARG A 270 46.88 30.71 30.64
N GLN A 271 46.95 31.86 31.27
CA GLN A 271 48.05 32.80 31.17
C GLN A 271 49.40 32.09 31.38
N ALA A 272 50.28 32.21 30.38
CA ALA A 272 51.63 31.68 30.44
C ALA A 272 52.35 32.29 31.66
N GLY A 273 52.81 31.43 32.57
CA GLY A 273 53.56 31.86 33.74
C GLY A 273 54.84 32.61 33.33
N PRO A 274 55.28 33.60 34.13
CA PRO A 274 56.45 34.42 33.78
C PRO A 274 57.72 33.57 33.70
N PRO A 275 58.71 33.97 32.89
CA PRO A 275 59.93 33.20 32.68
C PRO A 275 60.71 33.10 33.99
N GLY A 276 61.05 31.86 34.36
CA GLY A 276 61.78 31.53 35.58
C GLY A 276 63.09 32.31 35.68
N THR A 277 63.29 32.93 36.84
CA THR A 277 64.62 33.36 37.28
C THR A 277 65.31 32.16 37.92
N GLY A 278 66.46 31.81 37.37
CA GLY A 278 67.26 30.68 37.81
C GLY A 278 67.93 30.91 39.16
N ASN A 279 68.11 29.80 39.89
CA ASN A 279 69.25 29.47 40.74
C ASN A 279 69.09 27.96 41.04
N GLY A 280 69.93 27.03 40.61
CA GLY A 280 71.37 26.98 40.80
C GLY A 280 71.68 26.09 42.00
N GLY A 281 72.04 24.83 41.76
CA GLY A 281 72.95 24.10 42.66
C GLY A 281 72.57 22.67 43.10
N ASN A 282 73.48 21.75 42.77
CA ASN A 282 73.75 20.40 43.30
C ASN A 282 72.76 19.28 42.91
N GLY A 283 73.17 18.17 42.30
CA GLY A 283 74.52 17.62 42.14
C GLY A 283 74.55 16.20 42.71
N SER A 284 74.96 15.25 41.88
CA SER A 284 75.44 13.90 42.20
C SER A 284 74.39 12.79 42.34
N GLY A 285 74.57 11.73 41.54
CA GLY A 285 73.80 10.49 41.64
C GLY A 285 73.86 9.62 40.39
N MET A 286 75.03 9.02 40.14
CA MET A 286 75.31 7.82 39.31
C MET A 286 74.08 6.90 39.12
N GLY A 287 73.79 6.25 37.99
CA GLY A 287 74.59 5.84 36.85
C GLY A 287 74.22 4.38 36.49
N ARG A 288 73.96 4.14 35.19
CA ARG A 288 73.99 2.85 34.44
C ARG A 288 72.82 1.86 34.69
N ALA A 289 72.03 1.60 33.65
CA ALA A 289 72.17 0.54 32.62
C ALA A 289 71.62 -0.81 33.13
N SER A 290 70.80 -1.58 32.41
CA SER A 290 70.59 -1.74 30.97
C SER A 290 69.13 -2.11 30.68
#